data_AF-A0A4R9QB18-F1
#
_entry.id   AF-A0A4R9QB18-F1
#
_cell.length_a   1.000
_cell.length_b   1.000
_cell.length_c   1.000
_cell.angle_alpha   90.00
_cell.angle_beta   90.00
_cell.angle_gamma   90.00
#
_symmetry.space_group_name_H-M   'P 1'
#
loop_
_entity.id
_entity.type
_entity.pdbx_description
1 polymer ?
#
loop_
_entity_poly.entity_id
_entity_poly.type
_entity_poly.pdbx_seq_one_letter_code
_entity_poly.pdbx_strand_id
1 'polypeptide(L)'
;MMRVLVSSPNPSITIQIEAILEGVDIACDIEPAPQEFASLLFRDPDALGIFLALGPESAAKICRELRMADVRNPLFALIDERSVITGGAGRAIALNAGADDAQPWPINPVELVSRLFALQRRQRDGNHAIIQLPGCILKPATGELIGDVAHVHLTHQETVLLTALAARPGSVVSKAMCMLALYNGRDEPQSKIIDVFVCKLRKKISAATGGLDVIQTVWGQGFRFVAEGYEPSFSSFGQRVPG
;
A
#
# COMPACT_ATOMS: atom_id res chain seq x y z
N MET A 1 4.12 9.51 0.71
CA MET A 1 3.97 10.29 1.97
C MET A 1 3.34 9.36 3.00
N MET A 2 3.69 9.43 4.29
CA MET A 2 3.06 8.57 5.31
C MET A 2 1.66 9.11 5.62
N ARG A 3 0.65 8.24 5.58
CA ARG A 3 -0.72 8.56 5.98
C ARG A 3 -1.10 7.72 7.19
N VAL A 4 -1.65 8.36 8.20
CA VAL A 4 -2.07 7.75 9.45
C VAL A 4 -3.55 8.00 9.67
N LEU A 5 -4.29 6.94 9.92
CA LEU A 5 -5.68 7.01 10.35
C LEU A 5 -5.72 6.80 11.87
N VAL A 6 -6.41 7.67 12.60
CA VAL A 6 -6.48 7.61 14.06
C VAL A 6 -7.93 7.37 14.50
N SER A 7 -8.13 6.33 15.30
CA SER A 7 -9.43 6.03 15.91
C SER A 7 -9.33 6.03 17.43
N SER A 8 -10.14 6.86 18.09
CA SER A 8 -10.20 6.88 19.55
C SER A 8 -11.57 7.37 20.00
N PRO A 9 -12.15 6.76 21.07
CA PRO A 9 -13.37 7.26 21.68
C PRO A 9 -13.16 8.56 22.48
N ASN A 10 -11.89 8.99 22.67
CA ASN A 10 -11.54 10.20 23.42
C ASN A 10 -10.97 11.27 22.48
N PRO A 11 -11.72 12.36 22.20
CA PRO A 11 -11.30 13.45 21.34
C PRO A 11 -10.04 14.18 21.81
N SER A 12 -9.79 14.26 23.12
CA SER A 12 -8.58 14.90 23.64
C SER A 12 -7.31 14.14 23.28
N ILE A 13 -7.41 12.82 23.06
CA ILE A 13 -6.29 11.98 22.64
C ILE A 13 -6.05 12.11 21.14
N THR A 14 -7.11 12.17 20.33
CA THR A 14 -6.96 12.38 18.88
C THR A 14 -6.29 13.72 18.57
N ILE A 15 -6.68 14.80 19.27
CA ILE A 15 -6.06 16.12 19.12
C ILE A 15 -4.56 16.09 19.48
N GLN A 16 -4.20 15.37 20.54
CA GLN A 16 -2.78 15.24 20.92
C GLN A 16 -1.98 14.46 19.87
N ILE A 17 -2.52 13.36 19.36
CA ILE A 17 -1.86 12.56 18.31
C ILE A 17 -1.74 13.39 17.03
N GLU A 18 -2.79 14.07 16.62
CA GLU A 18 -2.81 14.94 15.45
C GLU A 18 -1.74 16.03 15.53
N ALA A 19 -1.65 16.74 16.67
CA ALA A 19 -0.62 17.76 16.89
C ALA A 19 0.82 17.19 16.83
N ILE A 20 1.04 15.97 17.33
CA ILE A 20 2.34 15.29 17.25
C ILE A 20 2.69 14.98 15.79
N LEU A 21 1.73 14.48 15.01
CA LEU A 21 1.93 14.08 13.61
C LEU A 21 2.09 15.28 12.67
N GLU A 22 1.32 16.35 12.90
CA GLU A 22 1.43 17.61 12.16
C GLU A 22 2.82 18.24 12.35
N GLY A 23 3.37 18.17 13.56
CA GLY A 23 4.71 18.68 13.89
C GLY A 23 5.86 18.02 13.10
N VAL A 24 5.61 16.90 12.41
CA VAL A 24 6.58 16.19 11.57
C VAL A 24 6.07 15.93 10.14
N ASP A 25 5.05 16.69 9.70
CA ASP A 25 4.49 16.66 8.34
C ASP A 25 3.96 15.27 7.90
N ILE A 26 3.34 14.54 8.84
CA ILE A 26 2.65 13.29 8.58
C ILE A 26 1.16 13.57 8.36
N ALA A 27 0.60 13.12 7.24
CA ALA A 27 -0.83 13.26 6.98
C ALA A 27 -1.64 12.40 7.97
N CYS A 28 -2.57 13.03 8.68
CA CYS A 28 -3.41 12.40 9.70
C CYS A 28 -4.89 12.62 9.38
N ASP A 29 -5.69 11.55 9.40
CA ASP A 29 -7.14 11.65 9.39
C ASP A 29 -7.72 10.98 10.65
N ILE A 30 -8.70 11.62 11.27
CA ILE A 30 -9.35 11.11 12.48
C ILE A 30 -10.69 10.49 12.11
N GLU A 31 -10.91 9.22 12.50
CA GLU A 31 -12.18 8.53 12.33
C GLU A 31 -12.55 7.74 13.60
N PRO A 32 -13.45 8.27 14.44
CA PRO A 32 -13.84 7.63 15.69
C PRO A 32 -14.77 6.42 15.50
N ALA A 33 -15.49 6.30 14.39
CA ALA A 33 -16.40 5.18 14.15
C ALA A 33 -15.61 3.94 13.70
N PRO A 34 -15.65 2.81 14.45
CA PRO A 34 -14.84 1.63 14.12
C PRO A 34 -15.10 1.07 12.72
N GLN A 35 -16.35 1.08 12.26
CA GLN A 35 -16.72 0.61 10.92
C GLN A 35 -16.12 1.48 9.81
N GLU A 36 -16.18 2.80 9.95
CA GLU A 36 -15.63 3.71 8.93
C GLU A 36 -14.10 3.70 8.98
N PHE A 37 -13.50 3.62 10.18
CA PHE A 37 -12.06 3.42 10.34
C PHE A 37 -11.56 2.17 9.61
N ALA A 38 -12.27 1.04 9.76
CA ALA A 38 -11.96 -0.19 9.05
C ALA A 38 -12.12 -0.03 7.52
N SER A 39 -13.20 0.62 7.07
CA SER A 39 -13.46 0.92 5.66
C SER A 39 -12.35 1.77 5.03
N LEU A 40 -11.89 2.82 5.73
CA LEU A 40 -10.82 3.70 5.26
C LEU A 40 -9.49 2.96 5.19
N LEU A 41 -9.15 2.16 6.19
CA LEU A 41 -7.95 1.32 6.16
C LEU A 41 -7.98 0.33 4.99
N PHE A 42 -9.11 -0.35 4.80
CA PHE A 42 -9.29 -1.29 3.70
C PHE A 42 -9.13 -0.63 2.31
N ARG A 43 -9.62 0.60 2.15
CA ARG A 43 -9.52 1.36 0.90
C ARG A 43 -8.12 1.93 0.63
N ASP A 44 -7.31 2.10 1.67
CA ASP A 44 -5.96 2.64 1.55
C ASP A 44 -4.94 1.70 2.21
N PRO A 45 -4.48 0.66 1.49
CA PRO A 45 -3.60 -0.37 2.05
C PRO A 45 -2.25 0.14 2.58
N ASP A 46 -1.83 1.32 2.14
CA ASP A 46 -0.56 1.95 2.55
C ASP A 46 -0.71 2.81 3.82
N ALA A 47 -1.94 3.05 4.27
CA ALA A 47 -2.21 3.81 5.50
C ALA A 47 -1.89 2.98 6.75
N LEU A 48 -1.44 3.66 7.81
CA LEU A 48 -1.23 3.05 9.12
C LEU A 48 -2.40 3.39 10.05
N GLY A 49 -2.96 2.37 10.72
CA GLY A 49 -4.04 2.57 11.68
C GLY A 49 -3.50 2.71 13.11
N ILE A 50 -3.72 3.86 13.75
CA ILE A 50 -3.56 4.03 15.19
C ILE A 50 -4.95 3.91 15.82
N PHE A 51 -5.10 3.08 16.84
CA PHE A 51 -6.33 3.08 17.62
C PHE A 51 -6.06 3.06 19.13
N LEU A 52 -6.94 3.72 19.89
CA LEU A 52 -6.92 3.68 21.35
C LEU A 52 -7.86 2.60 21.87
N ALA A 53 -7.37 1.75 22.75
CA ALA A 53 -8.14 0.74 23.46
C ALA A 53 -8.11 0.97 24.98
N LEU A 54 -9.27 0.77 25.63
CA LEU A 54 -9.44 0.87 27.09
C LEU A 54 -8.94 -0.39 27.83
N GLY A 55 -7.82 -0.95 27.39
CA GLY A 55 -7.17 -2.11 27.97
C GLY A 55 -6.81 -3.22 26.96
N PRO A 56 -6.02 -4.22 27.38
CA PRO A 56 -5.48 -5.26 26.50
C PRO A 56 -6.54 -6.10 25.77
N GLU A 57 -7.61 -6.50 26.46
CA GLU A 57 -8.69 -7.30 25.86
C GLU A 57 -9.46 -6.53 24.80
N SER A 58 -9.70 -5.24 25.06
CA SER A 58 -10.33 -4.33 24.09
C SER A 58 -9.44 -4.18 22.86
N ALA A 59 -8.13 -4.03 23.04
CA ALA A 59 -7.18 -3.96 21.93
C ALA A 59 -7.19 -5.25 21.10
N ALA A 60 -7.15 -6.41 21.75
CA ALA A 60 -7.21 -7.70 21.07
C ALA A 60 -8.54 -7.94 20.35
N LYS A 61 -9.65 -7.43 20.88
CA LYS A 61 -10.95 -7.48 20.20
C LYS A 61 -10.93 -6.64 18.92
N ILE A 62 -10.49 -5.39 19.00
CA ILE A 62 -10.38 -4.48 17.86
C ILE A 62 -9.47 -5.07 16.77
N CYS A 63 -8.29 -5.58 17.14
CA CYS A 63 -7.39 -6.23 16.19
C CYS A 63 -8.06 -7.41 15.48
N ARG A 64 -8.71 -8.32 16.23
CA ARG A 64 -9.39 -9.47 15.64
C ARG A 64 -10.51 -9.05 14.69
N GLU A 65 -11.32 -8.06 15.06
CA GLU A 65 -12.38 -7.54 14.21
C GLU A 65 -11.83 -6.95 12.91
N LEU A 66 -10.77 -6.14 12.97
CA LEU A 66 -10.11 -5.58 11.79
C LEU A 66 -9.51 -6.68 10.90
N ARG A 67 -8.81 -7.66 11.47
CA ARG A 67 -8.25 -8.78 10.70
C ARG A 67 -9.32 -9.69 10.09
N MET A 68 -10.45 -9.91 10.78
CA MET A 68 -11.61 -10.64 10.23
C MET A 68 -12.27 -9.89 9.08
N ALA A 69 -12.22 -8.55 9.09
CA ALA A 69 -12.65 -7.69 7.98
C ALA A 69 -11.60 -7.57 6.85
N ASP A 70 -10.56 -8.41 6.86
CA ASP A 70 -9.44 -8.42 5.91
C ASP A 70 -8.65 -7.09 5.82
N VAL A 71 -8.63 -6.32 6.92
CA VAL A 71 -7.75 -5.15 7.03
C VAL A 71 -6.32 -5.64 7.24
N ARG A 72 -5.44 -5.40 6.25
CA ARG A 72 -4.03 -5.83 6.24
C ARG A 72 -3.04 -4.74 6.61
N ASN A 73 -3.52 -3.50 6.77
CA ASN A 73 -2.75 -2.34 7.19
C ASN A 73 -1.96 -2.62 8.47
N PRO A 74 -0.81 -1.96 8.68
CA PRO A 74 -0.14 -2.00 9.97
C PRO A 74 -1.02 -1.32 11.03
N LEU A 75 -1.17 -1.99 12.17
CA LEU A 75 -1.98 -1.55 13.29
C LEU A 75 -1.08 -1.20 14.48
N PHE A 76 -1.16 0.05 14.94
CA PHE A 76 -0.52 0.52 16.15
C PHE A 76 -1.58 0.67 17.26
N ALA A 77 -1.51 -0.21 18.26
CA ALA A 77 -2.43 -0.17 19.39
C ALA A 77 -1.89 0.75 20.50
N LEU A 78 -2.64 1.78 20.85
CA LEU A 78 -2.45 2.55 22.07
C LEU A 78 -3.36 1.99 23.15
N ILE A 79 -2.79 1.56 24.27
CA ILE A 79 -3.53 0.91 25.36
C ILE A 79 -3.55 1.86 26.56
N ASP A 80 -4.73 2.24 27.03
CA ASP A 80 -4.88 3.04 28.26
C ASP A 80 -4.40 2.22 29.48
N GLU A 81 -3.34 2.70 30.13
CA GLU A 81 -2.71 2.05 31.29
C GLU A 81 -3.57 2.09 32.57
N ARG A 82 -4.73 2.76 32.55
CA ARG A 82 -5.70 2.68 33.66
C ARG A 82 -6.33 1.29 33.82
N SER A 83 -6.06 0.36 32.90
CA SER A 83 -6.54 -1.03 32.94
C SER A 83 -5.70 -1.92 33.87
N VAL A 84 -6.34 -2.87 34.55
CA VAL A 84 -5.79 -3.70 35.66
C VAL A 84 -4.61 -4.61 35.25
N ILE A 85 -4.40 -4.84 33.95
CA ILE A 85 -3.29 -5.63 33.40
C ILE A 85 -2.24 -4.67 32.83
N THR A 86 -1.32 -4.21 33.67
CA THR A 86 -0.27 -3.26 33.27
C THR A 86 1.06 -3.97 32.95
N GLY A 87 1.77 -3.48 31.93
CA GLY A 87 3.11 -3.95 31.57
C GLY A 87 3.22 -4.82 30.31
N GLY A 88 4.30 -5.60 30.20
CA GLY A 88 4.62 -6.39 29.00
C GLY A 88 3.53 -7.41 28.62
N ALA A 89 2.87 -8.02 29.60
CA ALA A 89 1.83 -9.03 29.38
C ALA A 89 0.59 -8.47 28.64
N GLY A 90 0.16 -7.26 29.00
CA GLY A 90 -0.97 -6.60 28.32
C GLY A 90 -0.68 -6.28 26.86
N ARG A 91 0.54 -5.81 26.55
CA ARG A 91 0.96 -5.55 25.17
C ARG A 91 1.05 -6.83 24.34
N ALA A 92 1.52 -7.93 24.94
CA ALA A 92 1.59 -9.22 24.25
C ALA A 92 0.22 -9.71 23.76
N ILE A 93 -0.86 -9.44 24.52
CA ILE A 93 -2.23 -9.79 24.12
C ILE A 93 -2.63 -9.09 22.81
N ALA A 94 -2.38 -7.78 22.70
CA ALA A 94 -2.68 -7.02 21.50
C ALA A 94 -1.83 -7.47 20.29
N LEU A 95 -0.53 -7.68 20.51
CA LEU A 95 0.40 -8.16 19.47
C LEU A 95 -0.02 -9.53 18.94
N ASN A 96 -0.32 -10.48 19.82
CA ASN A 96 -0.77 -11.82 19.44
C ASN A 96 -2.13 -11.81 18.71
N ALA A 97 -2.96 -10.80 18.96
CA ALA A 97 -4.24 -10.61 18.28
C ALA A 97 -4.10 -9.95 16.89
N GLY A 98 -2.89 -9.53 16.51
CA GLY A 98 -2.58 -9.01 15.19
C GLY A 98 -2.24 -7.52 15.13
N ALA A 99 -1.92 -6.87 16.25
CA ALA A 99 -1.26 -5.56 16.24
C ALA A 99 0.20 -5.68 15.80
N ASP A 100 0.69 -4.69 15.05
CA ASP A 100 2.08 -4.64 14.57
C ASP A 100 3.02 -3.91 15.56
N ASP A 101 2.46 -3.01 16.36
CA ASP A 101 3.06 -2.46 17.58
C ASP A 101 1.96 -2.18 18.61
N ALA A 102 2.29 -2.27 19.90
CA ALA A 102 1.37 -2.01 20.99
C ALA A 102 2.11 -1.27 22.10
N GLN A 103 1.66 -0.05 22.42
CA GLN A 103 2.28 0.80 23.43
C GLN A 103 1.26 1.36 24.41
N PRO A 104 1.69 1.67 25.64
CA PRO A 104 0.82 2.36 26.58
C PRO A 104 0.52 3.79 26.11
N TRP A 105 -0.64 4.30 26.50
CA TRP A 105 -0.95 5.72 26.49
C TRP A 105 -0.94 6.25 27.94
N PRO A 106 -0.24 7.37 28.23
CA PRO A 106 0.47 8.26 27.30
C PRO A 106 1.82 7.71 26.82
N ILE A 107 2.19 8.04 25.57
CA ILE A 107 3.48 7.70 24.95
C ILE A 107 4.31 8.96 24.72
N ASN A 108 5.65 8.84 24.76
CA ASN A 108 6.54 9.92 24.35
C ASN A 108 6.34 10.25 22.85
N PRO A 109 6.12 11.52 22.46
CA PRO A 109 5.91 11.90 21.06
C PRO A 109 7.03 11.44 20.10
N VAL A 110 8.29 11.57 20.51
CA VAL A 110 9.45 11.17 19.71
C VAL A 110 9.48 9.66 19.50
N GLU A 111 9.10 8.90 20.54
CA GLU A 111 8.99 7.45 20.45
C GLU A 111 7.86 7.03 19.52
N LEU A 112 6.67 7.65 19.64
CA LEU A 112 5.52 7.39 18.76
C LEU A 112 5.92 7.55 17.30
N VAL A 113 6.46 8.72 16.95
CA VAL A 113 6.90 9.03 15.57
C VAL A 113 7.94 8.02 15.09
N SER A 114 8.94 7.69 15.92
CA SER A 114 10.00 6.74 15.55
C SER A 114 9.45 5.33 15.25
N ARG A 115 8.47 4.88 16.03
CA ARG A 115 7.81 3.58 15.83
C ARG A 115 6.91 3.57 14.61
N LEU A 116 6.18 4.66 14.34
CA LEU A 116 5.38 4.78 13.11
C LEU A 116 6.27 4.69 11.87
N PHE A 117 7.42 5.37 11.85
CA PHE A 117 8.39 5.21 10.77
C PHE A 117 8.97 3.79 10.67
N ALA A 118 9.17 3.10 11.81
CA ALA A 118 9.61 1.70 11.80
C ALA A 118 8.56 0.77 11.18
N LEU A 119 7.28 0.96 11.51
CA LEU A 119 6.18 0.22 10.89
C LEU A 119 6.05 0.51 9.40
N GLN A 120 6.19 1.77 9.00
CA GLN A 120 6.18 2.13 7.58
C GLN A 120 7.32 1.47 6.79
N ARG A 121 8.52 1.39 7.37
CA ARG A 121 9.64 0.66 6.75
C ARG A 121 9.29 -0.82 6.57
N ARG A 122 8.72 -1.48 7.58
CA ARG A 122 8.29 -2.89 7.48
C ARG A 122 7.19 -3.12 6.45
N GLN A 123 6.25 -2.20 6.29
CA GLN A 123 5.25 -2.29 5.22
C GLN A 123 5.89 -2.19 3.83
N ARG A 124 6.84 -1.27 3.65
CA ARG A 124 7.62 -1.20 2.42
C ARG A 124 8.43 -2.47 2.22
N ASP A 125 9.12 -2.97 3.24
CA ASP A 125 9.99 -4.14 3.07
C ASP A 125 9.19 -5.45 2.92
N GLY A 126 8.00 -5.52 3.51
CA GLY A 126 7.12 -6.70 3.49
C GLY A 126 6.23 -6.83 2.25
N ASN A 127 6.03 -5.75 1.49
CA ASN A 127 5.16 -5.74 0.29
C ASN A 127 5.93 -5.52 -1.03
N HIS A 128 7.25 -5.52 -0.99
CA HIS A 128 8.12 -5.45 -2.17
C HIS A 128 8.81 -6.79 -2.42
N ALA A 129 8.04 -7.88 -2.46
CA ALA A 129 8.52 -9.09 -3.10
C ALA A 129 9.02 -8.70 -4.50
N ILE A 130 10.30 -8.99 -4.77
CA ILE A 130 10.90 -8.73 -6.08
C ILE A 130 10.00 -9.39 -7.12
N ILE A 131 9.44 -8.59 -8.02
CA ILE A 131 8.56 -9.11 -9.07
C ILE A 131 9.47 -9.61 -10.17
N GLN A 132 9.37 -10.92 -10.45
CA GLN A 132 10.12 -11.56 -11.52
C GLN A 132 9.43 -11.26 -12.86
N LEU A 133 10.21 -10.78 -13.81
CA LEU A 133 9.85 -10.62 -15.21
C LEU A 133 10.84 -11.44 -16.06
N PRO A 134 10.53 -11.71 -17.32
CA PRO A 134 11.46 -12.42 -18.20
C PRO A 134 12.76 -11.63 -18.39
N GLY A 135 13.88 -12.21 -17.94
CA GLY A 135 15.21 -11.58 -18.05
C GLY A 135 15.40 -10.30 -17.24
N CYS A 136 14.46 -9.98 -16.33
CA CYS A 136 14.62 -8.83 -15.43
C CYS A 136 13.84 -8.98 -14.12
N ILE A 137 14.22 -8.17 -13.14
CA ILE A 137 13.54 -8.07 -11.86
C ILE A 137 13.04 -6.65 -11.66
N LEU A 138 11.83 -6.50 -11.16
CA LEU A 138 11.32 -5.24 -10.63
C LEU A 138 11.46 -5.24 -9.12
N LYS A 139 12.10 -4.20 -8.58
CA LYS A 139 12.10 -3.87 -7.15
C LYS A 139 11.10 -2.74 -6.91
N PRO A 140 9.86 -3.01 -6.48
CA PRO A 140 8.88 -1.93 -6.41
C PRO A 140 9.20 -0.92 -5.29
N ALA A 141 10.01 -1.31 -4.30
CA ALA A 141 10.53 -0.42 -3.26
C ALA A 141 11.32 0.77 -3.82
N THR A 142 12.13 0.51 -4.85
CA THR A 142 13.04 1.48 -5.43
C THR A 142 12.58 1.95 -6.81
N GLY A 143 11.56 1.31 -7.40
CA GLY A 143 11.14 1.54 -8.78
C GLY A 143 12.20 1.09 -9.79
N GLU A 144 13.15 0.23 -9.40
CA GLU A 144 14.21 -0.24 -10.28
C GLU A 144 13.77 -1.47 -11.06
N LEU A 145 13.86 -1.39 -12.39
CA LEU A 145 13.76 -2.51 -13.29
C LEU A 145 15.16 -2.91 -13.73
N ILE A 146 15.63 -4.04 -13.22
CA ILE A 146 17.00 -4.54 -13.38
C ILE A 146 16.95 -5.74 -14.31
N GLY A 147 17.26 -5.53 -15.58
CA GLY A 147 17.38 -6.60 -16.56
C GLY A 147 18.82 -6.94 -16.91
N ASP A 148 19.00 -8.11 -17.50
CA ASP A 148 20.31 -8.56 -18.00
C ASP A 148 20.88 -7.60 -19.05
N VAL A 149 20.00 -6.90 -19.78
CA VAL A 149 20.36 -5.99 -20.87
C VAL A 149 20.50 -4.54 -20.40
N ALA A 150 19.63 -4.08 -19.51
CA ALA A 150 19.63 -2.70 -19.04
C ALA A 150 18.99 -2.54 -17.66
N HIS A 151 19.51 -1.57 -16.91
CA HIS A 151 18.90 -1.05 -15.69
C HIS A 151 18.09 0.19 -16.01
N VAL A 152 16.80 0.17 -15.67
CA VAL A 152 15.86 1.24 -15.98
C VAL A 152 15.13 1.67 -14.71
N HIS A 153 15.04 2.97 -14.48
CA HIS A 153 14.26 3.52 -13.37
C HIS A 153 12.82 3.83 -13.82
N LEU A 154 11.85 3.29 -13.09
CA LEU A 154 10.44 3.57 -13.24
C LEU A 154 10.04 4.74 -12.33
N THR A 155 9.12 5.57 -12.79
CA THR A 155 8.51 6.57 -11.91
C THR A 155 7.63 5.88 -10.87
N HIS A 156 7.23 6.60 -9.82
CA HIS A 156 6.33 6.05 -8.79
C HIS A 156 5.02 5.51 -9.40
N GLN A 157 4.38 6.28 -10.29
CA GLN A 157 3.14 5.87 -10.96
C GLN A 157 3.35 4.65 -11.87
N GLU A 158 4.46 4.60 -12.61
CA GLU A 158 4.80 3.44 -13.43
C GLU A 158 5.02 2.18 -12.59
N THR A 159 5.68 2.32 -11.44
CA THR A 159 5.95 1.24 -10.49
C THR A 159 4.66 0.71 -9.88
N VAL A 160 3.77 1.60 -9.41
CA VAL A 160 2.45 1.24 -8.86
C VAL A 160 1.62 0.52 -9.91
N LEU A 161 1.56 1.04 -11.14
CA LEU A 161 0.80 0.42 -12.22
C LEU A 161 1.31 -0.99 -12.56
N LEU A 162 2.63 -1.16 -12.72
CA LEU A 162 3.22 -2.46 -13.03
C LEU A 162 3.00 -3.46 -11.88
N THR A 163 3.14 -3.01 -10.64
CA THR A 163 2.91 -3.82 -9.44
C THR A 163 1.45 -4.27 -9.35
N ALA A 164 0.50 -3.37 -9.58
CA ALA A 164 -0.93 -3.69 -9.57
C ALA A 164 -1.31 -4.71 -10.65
N LEU A 165 -0.70 -4.62 -11.84
CA LEU A 165 -0.88 -5.61 -12.90
C LEU A 165 -0.25 -6.96 -12.55
N ALA A 166 0.99 -6.95 -12.04
CA ALA A 166 1.73 -8.15 -11.67
C ALA A 166 1.13 -8.89 -10.46
N ALA A 167 0.38 -8.20 -9.59
CA ALA A 167 -0.34 -8.81 -8.49
C ALA A 167 -1.46 -9.77 -8.95
N ARG A 168 -1.88 -9.71 -10.23
CA ARG A 168 -2.94 -10.56 -10.80
C ARG A 168 -2.54 -11.11 -12.18
N PRO A 169 -1.53 -11.99 -12.28
CA PRO A 169 -1.07 -12.53 -13.56
C PRO A 169 -2.21 -13.21 -14.33
N GLY A 170 -2.28 -12.99 -15.65
CA GLY A 170 -3.30 -13.57 -16.53
C GLY A 170 -4.70 -12.94 -16.43
N SER A 171 -4.99 -12.18 -15.36
CA SER A 171 -6.28 -11.50 -15.19
C SER A 171 -6.32 -10.17 -15.94
N VAL A 172 -7.50 -9.79 -16.44
CA VAL A 172 -7.71 -8.48 -17.05
C VAL A 172 -8.00 -7.46 -15.95
N VAL A 173 -7.15 -6.45 -15.85
CA VAL A 173 -7.31 -5.28 -14.98
C VAL A 173 -7.88 -4.14 -15.81
N SER A 174 -9.07 -3.65 -15.43
CA SER A 174 -9.75 -2.60 -16.18
C SER A 174 -9.05 -1.24 -16.03
N LYS A 175 -9.27 -0.32 -16.97
CA LYS A 175 -8.74 1.06 -16.86
C LYS A 175 -9.19 1.75 -15.57
N ALA A 176 -10.43 1.51 -15.14
CA ALA A 176 -10.96 2.03 -13.87
C ALA A 176 -10.20 1.47 -12.65
N MET A 177 -9.85 0.18 -12.67
CA MET A 177 -9.04 -0.41 -11.60
C MET A 177 -7.60 0.09 -11.61
N CYS A 178 -7.01 0.33 -12.78
CA CYS A 178 -5.71 0.98 -12.88
C CYS A 178 -5.74 2.41 -12.33
N MET A 179 -6.80 3.17 -12.61
CA MET A 179 -7.01 4.51 -12.06
C MET A 179 -7.16 4.48 -10.54
N LEU A 180 -7.98 3.56 -10.03
CA LEU A 180 -8.15 3.36 -8.59
C LEU A 180 -6.82 3.05 -7.91
N ALA A 181 -6.00 2.16 -8.48
CA ALA A 181 -4.69 1.83 -7.93
C ALA A 181 -3.69 3.02 -7.94
N LEU A 182 -3.81 3.94 -8.90
CA LEU A 182 -2.90 5.09 -9.02
C LEU A 182 -3.31 6.29 -8.19
N TYR A 183 -4.62 6.48 -7.95
CA TYR A 183 -5.15 7.71 -7.40
C TYR A 183 -6.05 7.51 -6.16
N ASN A 184 -6.41 6.26 -5.79
CA ASN A 184 -7.26 5.93 -4.64
C ASN A 184 -8.55 6.78 -4.56
N GLY A 185 -9.16 7.11 -5.70
CA GLY A 185 -10.39 7.92 -5.78
C GLY A 185 -10.22 9.42 -5.54
N ARG A 186 -8.98 9.95 -5.55
CA ARG A 186 -8.68 11.39 -5.56
C ARG A 186 -8.57 11.90 -7.00
N ASP A 187 -8.87 13.19 -7.24
CA ASP A 187 -8.76 13.93 -8.53
C ASP A 187 -8.35 13.06 -9.72
N GLU A 188 -9.32 12.29 -10.24
CA GLU A 188 -9.04 11.30 -11.29
C GLU A 188 -8.86 12.02 -12.64
N PRO A 189 -7.66 12.02 -13.24
CA PRO A 189 -7.51 12.45 -14.62
C PRO A 189 -8.32 11.59 -15.57
N GLN A 190 -8.56 12.08 -16.79
CA GLN A 190 -9.25 11.29 -17.81
C GLN A 190 -8.56 9.95 -18.03
N SER A 191 -9.35 8.88 -18.19
CA SER A 191 -8.90 7.49 -18.37
C SER A 191 -7.88 7.28 -19.50
N LYS A 192 -7.78 8.22 -20.46
CA LYS A 192 -6.76 8.27 -21.51
C LYS A 192 -5.33 8.35 -20.96
N ILE A 193 -5.13 8.86 -19.74
CA ILE A 193 -3.79 8.95 -19.14
C ILE A 193 -3.17 7.56 -18.89
N ILE A 194 -4.00 6.55 -18.61
CA ILE A 194 -3.53 5.17 -18.41
C ILE A 194 -2.86 4.65 -19.69
N ASP A 195 -3.41 4.95 -20.86
CA ASP A 195 -2.82 4.53 -22.14
C ASP A 195 -1.44 5.17 -22.35
N VAL A 196 -1.27 6.43 -21.91
CA VAL A 196 0.03 7.13 -21.95
C VAL A 196 1.02 6.49 -20.99
N PHE A 197 0.62 6.17 -19.76
CA PHE A 197 1.49 5.49 -18.80
C PHE A 197 1.89 4.11 -19.30
N VAL A 198 0.95 3.30 -19.80
CA VAL A 198 1.25 1.98 -20.36
C VAL A 198 2.19 2.11 -21.56
N CYS A 199 2.02 3.11 -22.42
CA CYS A 199 2.93 3.34 -23.54
C CYS A 199 4.37 3.65 -23.08
N LYS A 200 4.54 4.53 -22.09
CA LYS A 200 5.86 4.86 -21.52
C LYS A 200 6.48 3.66 -20.80
N LEU A 201 5.68 2.97 -19.99
CA LEU A 201 6.08 1.81 -19.22
C LEU A 201 6.58 0.67 -20.12
N ARG A 202 5.86 0.37 -21.21
CA ARG A 202 6.28 -0.65 -22.19
C ARG A 202 7.61 -0.35 -22.85
N LYS A 203 7.93 0.91 -23.15
CA LYS A 203 9.24 1.29 -23.70
C LYS A 203 10.36 0.98 -22.71
N LYS A 204 10.13 1.25 -21.41
CA LYS A 204 11.08 0.95 -20.34
C LYS A 204 11.24 -0.55 -20.10
N ILE A 205 10.14 -1.29 -20.11
CA ILE A 205 10.13 -2.76 -19.99
C ILE A 205 10.90 -3.39 -21.15
N SER A 206 10.59 -2.99 -22.38
CA SER A 206 11.25 -3.51 -23.58
C SER A 206 12.76 -3.25 -23.56
N ALA A 207 13.20 -2.08 -23.08
CA ALA A 207 14.62 -1.77 -22.90
C ALA A 207 15.32 -2.69 -21.87
N ALA A 208 14.66 -3.00 -20.76
CA ALA A 208 15.22 -3.87 -19.72
C ALA A 208 15.20 -5.37 -20.09
N THR A 209 14.17 -5.81 -20.79
CA THR A 209 13.91 -7.23 -21.13
C THR A 209 14.50 -7.66 -22.48
N GLY A 210 15.15 -6.75 -23.22
CA GLY A 210 15.72 -7.07 -24.53
C GLY A 210 14.67 -7.22 -25.65
N GLY A 211 13.52 -6.54 -25.55
CA GLY A 211 12.51 -6.50 -26.60
C GLY A 211 11.16 -7.10 -26.23
N LEU A 212 11.10 -7.92 -25.17
CA LEU A 212 9.86 -8.51 -24.68
C LEU A 212 8.94 -7.46 -24.03
N ASP A 213 7.66 -7.80 -23.93
CA ASP A 213 6.72 -7.07 -23.10
C ASP A 213 5.94 -8.03 -22.20
N VAL A 214 5.49 -7.51 -21.06
CA VAL A 214 4.68 -8.24 -20.07
C VAL A 214 3.29 -7.63 -19.93
N ILE A 215 2.98 -6.53 -20.62
CA ILE A 215 1.67 -5.88 -20.56
C ILE A 215 0.92 -6.09 -21.86
N GLN A 216 -0.07 -6.98 -21.87
CA GLN A 216 -0.98 -7.20 -23.01
C GLN A 216 -2.18 -6.23 -22.93
N THR A 217 -2.56 -5.63 -24.07
CA THR A 217 -3.81 -4.87 -24.16
C THR A 217 -4.95 -5.81 -24.48
N VAL A 218 -5.99 -5.83 -23.63
CA VAL A 218 -7.26 -6.49 -23.90
C VAL A 218 -8.26 -5.43 -24.33
N TRP A 219 -8.47 -5.32 -25.64
CA TRP A 219 -9.26 -4.24 -26.25
C TRP A 219 -10.66 -4.14 -25.66
N GLY A 220 -11.08 -2.92 -25.33
CA GLY A 220 -12.37 -2.64 -24.69
C GLY A 220 -12.47 -3.04 -23.21
N GLN A 221 -11.49 -3.76 -22.66
CA GLN A 221 -11.55 -4.27 -21.27
C GLN A 221 -10.46 -3.68 -20.37
N GLY A 222 -9.21 -3.59 -20.84
CA GLY A 222 -8.10 -3.07 -20.05
C GLY A 222 -6.76 -3.71 -20.41
N PHE A 223 -5.99 -4.09 -19.39
CA PHE A 223 -4.65 -4.63 -19.53
C PHE A 223 -4.51 -5.94 -18.78
N ARG A 224 -3.63 -6.82 -19.27
CA ARG A 224 -3.32 -8.09 -18.65
C ARG A 224 -1.82 -8.21 -18.48
N PHE A 225 -1.38 -8.68 -17.31
CA PHE A 225 0.01 -9.05 -17.08
C PHE A 225 0.28 -10.46 -17.59
N VAL A 226 1.31 -10.62 -18.42
CA VAL A 226 1.78 -11.89 -18.99
C VAL A 226 3.14 -12.19 -18.36
N ALA A 227 3.17 -13.07 -17.37
CA ALA A 227 4.37 -13.32 -16.56
C ALA A 227 5.54 -13.90 -17.37
N GLU A 228 5.24 -14.70 -18.39
CA GLU A 228 6.24 -15.28 -19.31
C GLU A 228 6.76 -14.27 -20.33
N GLY A 229 6.12 -13.09 -20.42
CA GLY A 229 6.35 -12.11 -21.46
C GLY A 229 5.94 -12.61 -22.84
N TYR A 230 5.97 -11.70 -23.82
CA TYR A 230 5.68 -12.01 -25.21
C TYR A 230 6.35 -11.01 -26.14
N GLU A 231 6.55 -11.40 -27.38
CA GLU A 231 7.01 -10.50 -28.43
C GLU A 231 5.83 -9.68 -28.97
N PRO A 232 5.86 -8.34 -28.83
CA PRO A 232 4.76 -7.52 -29.28
C PRO A 232 4.67 -7.46 -30.80
N SER A 233 3.46 -7.70 -31.32
CA SER A 233 3.17 -7.55 -32.74
C SER A 233 2.80 -6.10 -33.09
N PHE A 234 3.32 -5.62 -34.22
CA PHE A 234 3.05 -4.28 -34.74
C PHE A 234 2.51 -4.36 -36.18
N SER A 235 1.60 -3.45 -36.52
CA SER A 235 1.16 -3.20 -37.88
C SER A 235 2.26 -2.56 -38.73
N SER A 236 2.06 -2.54 -40.03
CA SER A 236 2.91 -1.83 -41.00
C SER A 236 3.07 -0.32 -40.69
N PHE A 237 2.17 0.26 -39.90
CA PHE A 237 2.21 1.66 -39.45
C PHE A 237 2.82 1.83 -38.04
N GLY A 238 3.43 0.78 -37.47
CA GLY A 238 4.08 0.82 -36.16
C GLY A 238 3.12 0.85 -34.97
N GLN A 239 1.82 0.65 -35.19
CA GLN A 239 0.83 0.54 -34.11
C GLN A 239 0.73 -0.92 -33.65
N ARG A 240 0.63 -1.14 -32.33
CA ARG A 240 0.40 -2.50 -31.80
C ARG A 240 -0.90 -3.09 -32.32
N VAL A 241 -0.82 -4.35 -32.71
CA VAL A 241 -1.99 -5.16 -33.06
C VAL A 241 -2.34 -6.11 -31.91
N PRO A 242 -3.58 -6.59 -31.82
CA PRO A 242 -3.91 -7.69 -30.92
C PRO A 242 -2.97 -8.86 -31.18
N GLY A 243 -2.29 -9.32 -30.14
CA GLY A 243 -1.59 -10.61 -30.11
C GLY A 243 -2.47 -11.64 -29.45
#